data_AF-A0A946SDH1-F1
#
_entry.id   AF-A0A946SDH1-F1
#
_cell.length_a   1.000
_cell.length_b   1.000
_cell.length_c   1.000
_cell.angle_alpha   90.00
_cell.angle_beta   90.00
_cell.angle_gamma   90.00
#
_symmetry.space_group_name_H-M   'P 1'
#
loop_
_entity.id
_entity.type
_entity.pdbx_description
1 polymer ?
#
loop_
_entity_poly.entity_id
_entity_poly.type
_entity_poly.pdbx_seq_one_letter_code
_entity_poly.pdbx_strand_id
1 'polypeptide(L)'
;MSKNNNQFLYKLEDIINERLAEGSDKSYTYQLMQDGINQVAKKVIEESSEFAIASIQKSNDKKDIVWEAADLMYHFLILLNASGVTLNEVSEELENRNEK
;
A
#
# COMPACT_ATOMS: atom_id res chain seq x y z
N MET A 1 -11.86 15.11 17.61
CA MET A 1 -12.20 13.69 17.38
C MET A 1 -11.01 13.06 16.68
N SER A 2 -10.29 12.14 17.32
CA SER A 2 -9.25 11.38 16.65
C SER A 2 -9.93 10.59 15.54
N LYS A 3 -9.64 10.88 14.27
CA LYS A 3 -10.00 9.95 13.19
C LYS A 3 -9.33 8.63 13.56
N ASN A 4 -10.09 7.53 13.61
CA ASN A 4 -9.50 6.21 13.71
C ASN A 4 -8.70 5.97 12.42
N ASN A 5 -7.44 6.42 12.40
CA ASN A 5 -6.60 6.38 11.22
C ASN A 5 -6.38 4.94 10.73
N ASN A 6 -6.48 3.95 11.61
CA ASN A 6 -6.39 2.53 11.24
C ASN A 6 -7.61 2.07 10.41
N GLN A 7 -8.80 2.65 10.61
CA GLN A 7 -9.96 2.38 9.75
C GLN A 7 -9.76 2.92 8.33
N PHE A 8 -8.86 3.88 8.14
CA PHE A 8 -8.59 4.43 6.82
C PHE A 8 -7.89 3.43 5.90
N LEU A 9 -7.09 2.49 6.42
CA LEU A 9 -6.43 1.48 5.57
C LEU A 9 -7.44 0.51 4.94
N TYR A 10 -8.42 0.04 5.72
CA TYR A 10 -9.55 -0.74 5.18
C TYR A 10 -10.37 0.07 4.19
N LYS A 11 -10.66 1.35 4.50
CA LYS A 11 -11.32 2.24 3.56
C LYS A 11 -10.51 2.46 2.27
N LEU A 12 -9.18 2.50 2.38
CA LEU A 12 -8.29 2.68 1.25
C LEU A 12 -8.28 1.44 0.35
N GLU A 13 -8.31 0.25 0.93
CA GLU A 13 -8.54 -1.02 0.21
C GLU A 13 -9.86 -0.95 -0.59
N ASP A 14 -10.97 -0.53 0.04
CA ASP A 14 -12.26 -0.36 -0.66
C ASP A 14 -12.15 0.63 -1.83
N ILE A 15 -11.52 1.79 -1.62
CA ILE A 15 -11.31 2.80 -2.66
C ILE A 15 -10.47 2.24 -3.81
N ILE A 16 -9.45 1.43 -3.52
CA ILE A 16 -8.63 0.77 -4.54
C ILE A 16 -9.49 -0.21 -5.35
N ASN A 17 -10.30 -1.02 -4.67
CA ASN A 17 -11.21 -1.98 -5.31
C ASN A 17 -12.20 -1.27 -6.24
N GLU A 18 -12.81 -0.18 -5.78
CA GLU A 18 -13.70 0.68 -6.58
C GLU A 18 -12.98 1.22 -7.81
N ARG A 19 -11.78 1.81 -7.65
CA ARG A 19 -10.99 2.36 -8.76
C ARG A 19 -10.63 1.32 -9.82
N LEU A 20 -10.36 0.08 -9.41
CA LEU A 20 -10.06 -1.02 -10.31
C LEU A 20 -11.33 -1.51 -11.03
N ALA A 21 -12.47 -1.57 -10.33
CA ALA A 21 -13.75 -1.99 -10.88
C ALA A 21 -14.37 -0.96 -11.84
N GLU A 22 -14.22 0.33 -11.56
CA GLU A 22 -14.71 1.43 -12.41
C GLU A 22 -14.07 1.44 -13.80
N GLY A 23 -12.88 0.86 -13.96
CA GLY A 23 -12.22 0.72 -15.26
C GLY A 23 -11.84 2.06 -15.91
N SER A 24 -11.69 3.12 -15.12
CA SER A 24 -11.44 4.46 -15.64
C SER A 24 -9.96 4.64 -15.96
N ASP A 25 -9.63 4.84 -17.23
CA ASP A 25 -8.28 5.19 -17.72
C ASP A 25 -7.70 6.46 -17.08
N LYS A 26 -8.48 7.22 -16.29
CA LYS A 26 -7.96 8.38 -15.54
C LYS A 26 -7.39 8.00 -14.17
N SER A 27 -7.65 6.79 -13.69
CA SER A 27 -7.17 6.30 -12.40
C SER A 27 -5.75 5.75 -12.55
N TYR A 28 -4.80 6.33 -11.82
CA TYR A 28 -3.44 5.81 -11.72
C TYR A 28 -3.42 4.32 -11.31
N THR A 29 -4.27 3.94 -10.35
CA THR A 29 -4.41 2.55 -9.87
C THR A 29 -4.77 1.61 -11.00
N TYR A 30 -5.74 2.01 -11.83
CA TYR A 30 -6.22 1.19 -12.93
C TYR A 30 -5.14 1.04 -14.00
N GLN A 31 -4.51 2.14 -14.42
CA GLN A 31 -3.41 2.10 -15.39
C GLN A 31 -2.27 1.18 -14.94
N LEU A 32 -1.83 1.32 -13.68
CA LEU A 32 -0.75 0.49 -13.13
C LEU A 32 -1.12 -1.00 -13.13
N MET A 33 -2.38 -1.32 -12.85
CA MET A 33 -2.88 -2.71 -12.90
C MET A 33 -2.98 -3.24 -14.33
N GLN A 34 -3.34 -2.40 -15.29
CA GLN A 34 -3.38 -2.75 -16.71
C GLN A 34 -1.98 -3.10 -17.25
N ASP A 35 -0.93 -2.51 -16.70
CA ASP A 35 0.46 -2.88 -16.97
C ASP A 35 0.86 -4.25 -16.36
N GLY A 36 -0.04 -4.83 -15.55
CA GLY A 36 0.05 -6.18 -14.99
C GLY A 36 0.69 -6.25 -13.60
N ILE A 37 0.47 -7.38 -12.92
CA ILE A 37 0.96 -7.62 -11.55
C ILE A 37 2.47 -7.43 -11.39
N ASN A 38 3.26 -7.73 -12.43
CA ASN A 38 4.71 -7.52 -12.42
C ASN A 38 5.09 -6.04 -12.28
N GLN A 39 4.30 -5.13 -12.85
CA GLN A 39 4.56 -3.70 -12.76
C GLN A 39 4.20 -3.16 -11.37
N VAL A 40 3.09 -3.65 -10.79
CA VAL A 40 2.72 -3.35 -9.41
C VAL A 40 3.80 -3.85 -8.43
N ALA A 41 4.29 -5.07 -8.61
CA ALA A 41 5.33 -5.65 -7.76
C ALA A 41 6.65 -4.85 -7.82
N LYS A 42 7.03 -4.34 -9.01
CA LYS A 42 8.19 -3.44 -9.15
C LYS A 42 8.03 -2.16 -8.34
N LYS A 43 6.84 -1.54 -8.35
CA LYS A 43 6.55 -0.36 -7.51
C LYS A 43 6.73 -0.69 -6.02
N VAL A 44 6.22 -1.82 -5.54
CA VAL A 44 6.43 -2.23 -4.15
C VAL A 44 7.93 -2.35 -3.80
N ILE A 45 8.75 -2.90 -4.70
CA ILE A 45 10.20 -3.03 -4.49
C ILE A 45 10.89 -1.66 -4.47
N GLU A 46 10.51 -0.77 -5.39
CA GLU A 46 10.99 0.62 -5.47
C GLU A 46 10.68 1.36 -4.17
N GLU A 47 9.41 1.41 -3.76
CA GLU A 47 8.99 2.12 -2.55
C GLU A 47 9.57 1.52 -1.27
N SER A 48 9.76 0.20 -1.22
CA SER A 48 10.44 -0.44 -0.09
C SER A 48 11.88 0.04 0.06
N SER A 49 12.56 0.26 -1.07
CA SER A 49 13.93 0.75 -1.11
C SER A 49 14.00 2.23 -0.75
N GLU A 50 13.09 3.04 -1.29
CA GLU A 50 13.00 4.48 -1.00
C GLU A 50 12.68 4.73 0.47
N PHE A 51 11.72 4.01 1.05
CA PHE A 51 11.42 4.05 2.48
C PHE A 51 12.63 3.68 3.34
N ALA A 52 13.32 2.59 3.01
CA ALA A 52 14.52 2.17 3.73
C ALA A 52 15.62 3.24 3.66
N ILE A 53 15.86 3.82 2.48
CA ILE A 53 16.83 4.89 2.27
C ILE A 53 16.45 6.14 3.06
N ALA A 54 15.20 6.59 2.99
CA ALA A 54 14.69 7.74 3.74
C ALA A 54 14.93 7.59 5.24
N SER A 55 14.81 6.38 5.78
CA SER A 55 15.01 6.09 7.21
C SER A 55 16.47 6.18 7.70
N ILE A 56 17.45 6.11 6.78
CA ILE A 56 18.89 6.15 7.13
C ILE A 56 19.59 7.43 6.68
N GLN A 57 18.89 8.33 5.98
CA GLN A 57 19.44 9.63 5.61
C GLN A 57 19.68 10.49 6.85
N LYS A 58 20.83 11.17 6.90
CA LYS A 58 21.24 11.99 8.06
C LYS A 58 20.32 13.19 8.33
N SER A 59 19.57 13.64 7.33
CA SER A 59 18.53 14.68 7.45
C SER A 59 17.31 14.18 8.23
N ASN A 60 17.04 12.87 8.21
CA ASN A 60 15.97 12.17 8.92
C ASN A 60 14.65 12.98 8.97
N ASP A 61 14.26 13.57 7.84
CA ASP A 61 13.02 14.33 7.78
C ASP A 61 11.88 13.32 7.91
N LYS A 62 11.18 13.40 9.05
CA LYS A 62 10.03 12.55 9.33
C LYS A 62 9.00 12.62 8.20
N LYS A 63 8.95 13.71 7.44
CA LYS A 63 8.06 13.86 6.29
C LYS A 63 8.39 12.86 5.19
N ASP A 64 9.66 12.70 4.84
CA ASP A 64 10.09 11.79 3.78
C ASP A 64 9.80 10.35 4.18
N ILE A 65 10.11 9.98 5.43
CA ILE A 65 9.78 8.65 5.96
C ILE A 65 8.28 8.35 5.89
N VAL A 66 7.44 9.32 6.30
CA VAL A 66 5.98 9.16 6.27
C VAL A 66 5.48 9.11 4.82
N TRP A 67 6.09 9.87 3.92
CA TRP A 67 5.74 9.90 2.51
C TRP A 67 6.01 8.55 1.84
N GLU A 68 7.24 8.03 1.93
CA GLU A 68 7.58 6.74 1.30
C GLU A 68 6.87 5.55 1.98
N ALA A 69 6.65 5.62 3.29
CA ALA A 69 5.83 4.61 3.97
C ALA A 69 4.39 4.60 3.45
N ALA A 70 3.81 5.77 3.18
CA ALA A 70 2.47 5.87 2.63
C ALA A 70 2.40 5.35 1.20
N ASP A 71 3.41 5.64 0.36
CA ASP A 71 3.45 5.16 -1.02
C ASP A 71 3.66 3.64 -1.08
N LEU A 72 4.57 3.12 -0.25
CA LEU A 72 4.74 1.68 -0.05
C LEU A 72 3.44 0.99 0.37
N MET A 73 2.73 1.53 1.36
CA MET A 73 1.46 0.97 1.82
C MET A 73 0.39 1.00 0.73
N TYR A 74 0.32 2.06 -0.05
CA TYR A 74 -0.61 2.16 -1.17
C TYR A 74 -0.34 1.09 -2.24
N HIS A 75 0.92 0.96 -2.68
CA HIS A 75 1.31 -0.05 -3.65
C HIS A 75 1.20 -1.48 -3.13
N PHE A 76 1.46 -1.68 -1.83
CA PHE A 76 1.23 -2.95 -1.15
C PHE A 76 -0.24 -3.38 -1.22
N LEU A 77 -1.19 -2.48 -0.93
CA LEU A 77 -2.62 -2.78 -1.02
C LEU A 77 -3.07 -3.12 -2.45
N ILE A 78 -2.53 -2.42 -3.46
CA ILE A 78 -2.79 -2.76 -4.87
C ILE A 78 -2.27 -4.18 -5.19
N LEU A 79 -1.08 -4.53 -4.70
CA LEU A 79 -0.49 -5.85 -4.92
C LEU A 79 -1.26 -6.97 -4.19
N LEU A 80 -1.76 -6.71 -2.98
CA LEU A 80 -2.65 -7.64 -2.27
C LEU A 80 -3.89 -7.94 -3.10
N ASN A 81 -4.58 -6.89 -3.57
CA ASN A 81 -5.73 -7.04 -4.46
C ASN A 81 -5.39 -7.86 -5.72
N ALA A 82 -4.29 -7.53 -6.40
CA ALA A 82 -3.83 -8.26 -7.59
C ALA A 82 -3.54 -9.75 -7.30
N SER A 83 -3.17 -10.07 -6.07
CA SER A 83 -2.84 -11.42 -5.59
C SER A 83 -4.06 -12.16 -5.04
N GLY A 84 -5.24 -11.52 -5.00
CA GLY A 84 -6.45 -12.09 -4.39
C GLY A 84 -6.38 -12.23 -2.87
N VAL A 85 -5.56 -11.40 -2.21
CA VAL A 85 -5.39 -11.37 -0.75
C VAL A 85 -5.98 -10.08 -0.21
N THR A 86 -6.64 -10.15 0.93
CA THR A 86 -7.22 -9.00 1.63
C THR A 86 -6.30 -8.47 2.74
N LEU A 87 -6.43 -7.20 3.07
CA LEU A 87 -5.75 -6.61 4.23
C LEU A 87 -6.18 -7.29 5.55
N ASN A 88 -7.41 -7.80 5.61
CA ASN A 88 -7.91 -8.54 6.76
C ASN A 88 -7.12 -9.85 6.96
N GLU A 89 -6.89 -10.64 5.90
CA GLU A 89 -6.07 -11.85 5.99
C GLU A 89 -4.63 -11.56 6.45
N VAL A 90 -4.03 -10.45 5.99
CA VAL A 90 -2.71 -10.01 6.48
C VAL A 90 -2.76 -9.63 7.96
N SER A 91 -3.84 -8.95 8.38
CA SER A 91 -4.02 -8.54 9.78
C SER A 91 -4.21 -9.73 10.71
N GLU A 92 -5.00 -10.73 10.31
CA GLU A 92 -5.16 -12.00 11.03
C GLU A 92 -3.81 -12.73 11.20
N GLU A 93 -2.98 -12.77 10.16
CA GLU A 93 -1.64 -13.34 10.25
C GLU A 93 -0.71 -12.55 11.19
N LEU A 94 -0.83 -11.22 11.23
CA LEU A 94 -0.07 -10.39 12.18
C LEU A 94 -0.51 -10.62 13.62
N GLU A 95 -1.81 -10.76 13.88
CA GLU A 95 -2.36 -11.13 15.19
C GLU A 95 -1.83 -12.49 15.63
N ASN A 96 -1.91 -13.49 14.75
CA ASN A 96 -1.38 -14.84 14.99
C ASN A 96 0.14 -14.86 15.30
N ARG A 97 0.91 -13.90 14.76
CA ARG A 97 2.35 -13.76 15.06
C ARG A 97 2.61 -13.10 16.41
N ASN A 98 1.75 -12.20 16.85
CA ASN A 98 1.87 -11.49 18.12
C ASN A 98 1.47 -12.35 19.32
N GLU A 99 0.58 -13.33 19.13
CA GLU A 99 0.14 -14.27 20.18
C GLU A 99 1.11 -15.43 20.43
N LYS A 100 2.19 -15.56 19.63
CA LYS A 100 3.27 -16.54 19.82
C LYS A 100 4.41 -15.95 20.62
#